data_AF-A0A382S9Q0-F1
#
_entry.id   AF-A0A382S9Q0-F1
#
_cell.length_a   1.000
_cell.length_b   1.000
_cell.length_c   1.000
_cell.angle_alpha   90.00
_cell.angle_beta   90.00
_cell.angle_gamma   90.00
#
_symmetry.space_group_name_H-M   'P 1'
#
loop_
_entity.id
_entity.type
_entity.pdbx_description
1 polymer ?
#
loop_
_entity_poly.entity_id
_entity_poly.type
_entity_poly.pdbx_seq_one_letter_code
_entity_poly.pdbx_strand_id
1 'polypeptide(L)'
;MDFLVMLGFIIAVNWLCLTLVWLISLKIKDVGIVDIYWGIGFVIMAWACLLFNLQGNPSVISHSQWLINIMVTIWGLRLSFHLAARNLGKEEDYRYAAMRKKSAGDF
;
A
#
# COMPACT_ATOMS: atom_id res chain seq x y z
N MET A 1 4.14 -26.33 1.60
CA MET A 1 3.28 -25.51 2.48
C MET A 1 1.91 -25.41 1.82
N ASP A 2 0.84 -25.51 2.61
CA ASP A 2 -0.53 -25.49 2.09
C ASP A 2 -0.89 -24.13 1.48
N PHE A 3 -1.48 -24.15 0.28
CA PHE A 3 -1.95 -22.96 -0.44
C PHE A 3 -2.87 -22.07 0.41
N LEU A 4 -3.73 -22.67 1.22
CA LEU A 4 -4.65 -21.97 2.12
C LEU A 4 -3.90 -21.14 3.18
N VAL A 5 -2.78 -21.65 3.70
CA VAL A 5 -1.96 -20.94 4.69
C VAL A 5 -1.28 -19.73 4.06
N MET A 6 -0.76 -19.89 2.84
CA MET A 6 -0.19 -18.78 2.08
C MET A 6 -1.25 -17.69 1.83
N LEU A 7 -2.44 -18.08 1.40
CA LEU A 7 -3.54 -17.16 1.10
C LEU A 7 -4.01 -16.43 2.36
N GLY A 8 -4.16 -17.13 3.48
CA GLY A 8 -4.46 -16.53 4.78
C GLY A 8 -3.40 -15.53 5.24
N PHE A 9 -2.12 -15.86 5.07
CA PHE A 9 -1.00 -14.96 5.40
C PHE A 9 -1.05 -13.68 4.55
N ILE A 10 -1.22 -13.81 3.23
CA ILE A 10 -1.33 -12.69 2.28
C ILE A 10 -2.51 -11.79 2.66
N ILE A 11 -3.68 -12.37 2.95
CA ILE A 11 -4.87 -11.60 3.37
C ILE A 11 -4.58 -10.84 4.67
N ALA A 12 -3.98 -11.50 5.66
CA ALA A 12 -3.67 -10.88 6.95
C ALA A 12 -2.70 -9.69 6.80
N VAL A 13 -1.66 -9.84 5.98
CA VAL A 13 -0.71 -8.76 5.67
C VAL A 13 -1.43 -7.59 5.00
N ASN A 14 -2.27 -7.86 4.00
CA ASN A 14 -3.01 -6.81 3.29
C ASN A 14 -3.99 -6.08 4.21
N TRP A 15 -4.73 -6.83 5.04
CA TRP A 15 -5.67 -6.28 6.01
C TRP A 15 -4.98 -5.35 7.02
N LEU A 16 -3.82 -5.79 7.55
CA LEU A 16 -3.02 -4.99 8.46
C LEU A 16 -2.57 -3.68 7.79
N CYS A 17 -2.02 -3.75 6.58
CA CYS A 17 -1.56 -2.57 5.86
C CYS A 17 -2.71 -1.60 5.56
N LEU A 18 -3.86 -2.07 5.07
CA LEU A 18 -5.03 -1.23 4.80
C LEU A 18 -5.56 -0.57 6.08
N THR A 19 -5.57 -1.31 7.19
CA THR A 19 -5.95 -0.75 8.51
C THR A 19 -4.99 0.37 8.92
N LEU A 20 -3.68 0.19 8.73
CA LEU A 20 -2.69 1.22 9.03
C LEU A 20 -2.86 2.44 8.12
N VAL A 21 -3.07 2.26 6.82
CA VAL A 21 -3.33 3.36 5.88
C VAL A 21 -4.59 4.13 6.25
N TRP A 22 -5.65 3.42 6.66
CA TRP A 22 -6.87 4.04 7.14
C TRP A 22 -6.64 4.86 8.42
N LEU A 23 -5.92 4.31 9.41
CA LEU A 23 -5.57 5.05 10.63
C LEU A 23 -4.72 6.30 10.32
N ILE A 24 -3.76 6.18 9.40
CA ILE A 24 -2.96 7.32 8.96
C ILE A 24 -3.85 8.35 8.26
N SER A 25 -4.74 7.92 7.37
CA SER A 25 -5.72 8.76 6.66
C SER A 25 -6.57 9.59 7.63
N LEU A 26 -7.04 8.99 8.73
CA LEU A 26 -7.79 9.71 9.77
C LEU A 26 -6.95 10.81 10.44
N LYS A 27 -5.66 10.56 10.66
CA LYS A 27 -4.75 11.52 11.31
C LYS A 27 -4.39 12.68 10.39
N ILE A 28 -4.11 12.40 9.11
CA ILE A 28 -3.77 13.42 8.11
C ILE A 28 -5.02 14.09 7.50
N LYS A 29 -6.20 13.53 7.74
CA LYS A 29 -7.49 13.95 7.15
C LYS A 29 -7.47 14.01 5.63
N ASP A 30 -6.68 13.12 5.02
CA ASP A 30 -6.52 13.00 3.58
C ASP A 30 -6.70 11.53 3.20
N VAL A 31 -7.67 11.28 2.32
CA VAL A 31 -7.98 9.94 1.81
C VAL A 31 -7.10 9.59 0.60
N GLY A 32 -6.49 10.59 -0.05
CA GLY A 32 -5.61 10.43 -1.21
C GLY A 32 -4.30 9.70 -0.90
N ILE A 33 -3.98 9.43 0.37
CA ILE A 33 -2.86 8.55 0.75
C ILE A 33 -3.07 7.11 0.26
N VAL A 34 -4.31 6.66 0.08
CA VAL A 34 -4.60 5.32 -0.44
C VAL A 34 -4.08 5.15 -1.88
N ASP A 35 -4.06 6.23 -2.65
CA ASP A 35 -3.55 6.22 -4.03
C ASP A 35 -2.05 5.94 -4.05
N ILE A 36 -1.30 6.54 -3.12
CA ILE A 36 0.14 6.28 -2.94
C ILE A 36 0.34 4.84 -2.45
N TYR A 37 -0.52 4.37 -1.54
CA TYR A 37 -0.44 3.02 -1.01
C TYR A 37 -0.62 1.95 -2.09
N TRP A 38 -1.42 2.15 -3.13
CA TRP A 38 -1.59 1.13 -4.17
C TRP A 38 -0.26 0.64 -4.75
N GLY A 39 0.66 1.56 -5.05
CA GLY A 39 1.98 1.17 -5.57
C GLY A 39 2.82 0.42 -4.54
N ILE A 40 2.93 0.93 -3.30
CA ILE A 40 3.70 0.30 -2.22
C ILE A 40 3.09 -1.04 -1.81
N GLY A 41 1.76 -1.13 -1.78
CA GLY A 41 0.98 -2.31 -1.44
C GLY A 41 1.33 -3.47 -2.36
N PHE A 42 1.39 -3.25 -3.67
CA PHE A 42 1.82 -4.29 -4.62
C PHE A 42 3.25 -4.78 -4.36
N VAL A 43 4.17 -3.87 -3.98
CA VAL A 43 5.53 -4.26 -3.59
C VAL A 43 5.49 -5.13 -2.34
N ILE A 44 4.77 -4.70 -1.29
CA ILE A 44 4.62 -5.46 -0.05
C ILE A 44 4.07 -6.86 -0.33
N MET A 45 3.02 -6.98 -1.17
CA MET A 45 2.43 -8.27 -1.51
C MET A 45 3.41 -9.18 -2.27
N ALA A 46 4.16 -8.63 -3.23
CA ALA A 46 5.14 -9.40 -3.98
C ALA A 46 6.24 -9.97 -3.07
N TRP A 47 6.74 -9.15 -2.14
CA TRP A 47 7.73 -9.57 -1.15
C TRP A 47 7.15 -10.55 -0.12
N ALA A 48 5.92 -10.35 0.35
CA ALA A 48 5.26 -11.28 1.27
C ALA A 48 5.12 -12.68 0.64
N CYS A 49 4.72 -12.76 -0.64
CA CYS A 49 4.67 -14.01 -1.39
C CYS A 49 6.05 -14.64 -1.55
N LEU A 50 7.08 -13.86 -1.90
CA LEU A 50 8.43 -14.37 -2.12
C LEU A 50 9.04 -14.90 -0.80
N LEU A 51 8.89 -14.16 0.30
CA LEU A 51 9.39 -14.55 1.62
C LEU A 51 8.68 -15.80 2.15
N PHE A 52 7.37 -15.92 1.95
CA PHE A 52 6.63 -17.12 2.32
C PHE A 52 7.13 -18.36 1.56
N ASN A 53 7.39 -18.22 0.25
CA ASN A 53 7.95 -19.30 -0.55
C ASN A 53 9.39 -19.66 -0.16
N LEU A 54 10.22 -18.66 0.17
CA LEU A 54 11.59 -18.86 0.67
C LEU A 54 11.63 -19.73 1.94
N GLN A 55 10.72 -19.50 2.88
CA GLN A 55 10.66 -20.27 4.12
C GLN A 55 10.22 -21.73 3.92
N GLY A 56 9.37 -21.99 2.93
CA GLY A 56 8.84 -23.33 2.66
C GLY A 56 9.83 -24.24 1.92
N ASN A 57 10.40 -23.75 0.82
CA ASN A 57 11.41 -24.49 0.06
C ASN A 57 12.24 -23.53 -0.83
N PRO A 58 13.48 -23.20 -0.42
CA PRO A 58 14.35 -22.27 -1.16
C PRO A 58 14.64 -22.71 -2.61
N SER A 59 14.57 -24.02 -2.90
CA SER A 59 14.88 -24.57 -4.23
C SER A 59 13.77 -24.36 -5.27
N VAL A 60 12.59 -23.86 -4.86
CA VAL A 60 11.42 -23.69 -5.72
C VAL A 60 11.37 -22.29 -6.36
N ILE A 61 12.27 -21.40 -5.96
CA ILE A 61 12.27 -20.03 -6.49
C ILE A 61 12.99 -19.98 -7.82
N SER A 62 12.20 -19.85 -8.88
CA SER A 62 12.71 -19.66 -10.22
C SER A 62 13.26 -18.25 -10.41
N HIS A 63 14.24 -18.10 -11.31
CA HIS A 63 14.77 -16.81 -11.75
C HIS A 63 13.67 -15.86 -12.24
N SER A 64 12.58 -16.40 -12.80
CA SER A 64 11.42 -15.61 -13.23
C SER A 64 10.68 -14.95 -12.07
N GLN A 65 10.58 -15.60 -10.91
CA GLN A 65 9.93 -15.03 -9.72
C GLN A 65 10.74 -13.86 -9.16
N TRP A 66 12.07 -13.99 -9.14
CA TRP A 66 12.96 -12.89 -8.78
C TRP A 66 12.84 -11.72 -9.75
N LEU A 67 12.84 -12.00 -11.05
CA LEU A 67 12.69 -10.97 -12.08
C LEU A 67 11.37 -10.21 -11.92
N ILE A 68 10.25 -10.93 -11.76
CA ILE A 68 8.93 -10.31 -11.55
C ILE A 68 8.93 -9.49 -10.26
N ASN A 69 9.47 -10.01 -9.16
CA ASN A 69 9.52 -9.28 -7.89
C ASN A 69 10.31 -7.97 -8.00
N ILE A 70 11.45 -8.00 -8.69
CA ILE A 70 12.27 -6.80 -8.95
C ILE A 70 11.51 -5.82 -9.85
N MET A 71 10.90 -6.30 -10.94
CA MET A 71 10.13 -5.45 -11.85
C MET A 71 8.94 -4.79 -11.14
N VAL A 72 8.20 -5.53 -10.32
CA VAL A 72 7.10 -5.01 -9.50
C VAL A 72 7.61 -4.02 -8.48
N THR A 73 8.77 -4.28 -7.85
CA THR A 73 9.39 -3.35 -6.91
C THR A 73 9.73 -2.02 -7.59
N ILE A 74 10.42 -2.06 -8.74
CA ILE A 74 10.78 -0.85 -9.50
C ILE A 74 9.53 -0.08 -9.95
N TRP A 75 8.55 -0.80 -10.50
CA TRP A 75 7.30 -0.20 -10.97
C TRP A 75 6.47 0.39 -9.83
N GLY A 76 6.28 -0.35 -8.75
CA GLY A 76 5.49 0.05 -7.60
C GLY A 76 6.10 1.25 -6.86
N LEU A 77 7.42 1.26 -6.70
CA LEU A 77 8.14 2.41 -6.15
C LEU A 77 8.04 3.63 -7.07
N ARG A 78 8.20 3.46 -8.39
CA ARG A 78 8.02 4.55 -9.37
C ARG A 78 6.63 5.16 -9.27
N LEU A 79 5.58 4.32 -9.26
CA LEU A 79 4.20 4.77 -9.17
C LEU A 79 3.95 5.54 -7.87
N SER A 80 4.37 4.94 -6.75
CA SER A 80 4.19 5.54 -5.41
C SER A 80 4.93 6.86 -5.30
N PHE A 81 6.15 6.96 -5.82
CA PHE A 81 6.92 8.20 -5.83
C PHE A 81 6.27 9.25 -6.73
N HIS A 82 5.77 8.88 -7.91
CA HIS A 82 5.07 9.81 -8.80
C HIS A 82 3.81 10.39 -8.14
N LEU A 83 3.02 9.53 -7.47
CA LEU A 83 1.82 9.97 -6.75
C LEU A 83 2.16 10.75 -5.49
N ALA A 84 3.20 10.34 -4.75
CA ALA A 84 3.69 11.06 -3.59
C ALA A 84 4.19 12.44 -4.00
N ALA A 85 5.02 12.57 -5.04
CA ALA A 85 5.50 13.86 -5.54
C ALA A 85 4.35 14.76 -6.06
N ARG A 86 3.26 14.16 -6.55
CA ARG A 86 2.06 14.91 -6.99
C ARG A 86 1.20 15.38 -5.82
N ASN A 87 1.19 14.66 -4.70
CA ASN A 87 0.35 14.93 -3.54
C ASN A 87 1.10 15.67 -2.41
N LEU A 88 2.42 15.46 -2.25
CA LEU A 88 3.28 16.21 -1.31
C LEU A 88 3.48 17.62 -1.86
N GLY A 89 2.83 18.60 -1.22
CA GLY A 89 2.98 20.01 -1.55
C GLY A 89 1.69 20.70 -1.97
N LYS A 90 0.56 20.00 -2.03
CA LYS A 90 -0.74 20.67 -2.05
C LYS A 90 -1.15 20.98 -0.63
N GLU A 91 -1.20 22.28 -0.31
CA GLU A 91 -1.98 22.78 0.82
C GLU A 91 -3.39 22.19 0.74
N GLU A 92 -3.92 21.87 1.92
CA GLU A 92 -5.26 21.33 2.15
C GLU A 92 -6.24 21.68 1.03
N ASP A 93 -6.77 20.66 0.32
CA ASP A 93 -7.74 20.87 -0.76
C ASP A 93 -8.83 21.82 -0.25
N TYR A 94 -8.95 22.98 -0.90
CA TYR A 94 -9.84 24.10 -0.54
C TYR A 94 -11.26 23.62 -0.19
N ARG A 95 -11.66 22.50 -0.78
CA ARG A 95 -12.92 21.81 -0.53
C ARG A 95 -13.06 21.26 0.90
N TYR A 96 -12.02 20.69 1.50
CA TYR A 96 -12.04 20.20 2.89
C TYR A 96 -11.94 21.33 3.92
N ALA A 97 -11.19 22.40 3.61
CA ALA A 97 -11.19 23.62 4.40
C ALA A 97 -12.59 24.29 4.38
N ALA A 98 -13.24 24.32 3.22
CA ALA A 98 -14.61 24.82 3.07
C ALA A 98 -15.66 23.93 3.76
N MET A 99 -15.53 22.60 3.69
CA MET A 99 -16.41 21.67 4.42
C MET A 99 -16.24 21.79 5.93
N ARG A 100 -15.00 21.93 6.45
CA ARG A 100 -14.74 22.22 7.88
C ARG A 100 -15.33 23.56 8.33
N LYS A 101 -15.20 24.62 7.52
CA LYS A 101 -15.85 25.91 7.81
C LYS A 101 -17.37 25.79 7.81
N LYS A 102 -17.95 24.98 6.92
CA LYS A 102 -19.40 24.79 6.83
C LYS A 102 -19.95 23.95 7.99
N SER A 103 -19.20 22.95 8.46
CA SER A 103 -19.61 22.10 9.59
C SER A 103 -19.32 22.72 10.97
N ALA A 104 -18.57 23.81 11.05
CA ALA A 104 -18.30 24.54 12.29
C ALA A 104 -19.45 25.50 12.69
N GLY A 105 -20.52 25.58 11.88
CA GLY A 105 -21.67 26.44 12.13
C GLY A 105 -22.88 25.77 12.79
N ASP A 106 -22.87 24.45 12.98
CA ASP A 106 -24.02 23.68 13.48
C ASP A 106 -23.72 22.94 14.81
N PHE A 107 -23.13 23.66 15.77
CA PHE A 107 -23.13 23.29 17.19
C PHE A 107 -23.64 24.46 18.04
#